data_AF-A0A950W569-F1
#
_entry.id   AF-A0A950W569-F1
#
_cell.length_a   1.000
_cell.length_b   1.000
_cell.length_c   1.000
_cell.angle_alpha   90.00
_cell.angle_beta   90.00
_cell.angle_gamma   90.00
#
_symmetry.space_group_name_H-M   'P 1'
#
loop_
_entity.id
_entity.type
_entity.pdbx_description
1 polymer ?
#
loop_
_entity_poly.entity_id
_entity_poly.type
_entity_poly.pdbx_seq_one_letter_code
_entity_poly.pdbx_strand_id
1 'polypeptide(L)' 'MTFRSKYIPAEITEMTMQPFPARRIPIWFGARSEVAYQHTVRIGDGWHGSQQTPEEAAPVIEGAGRIAARI' A
#
# COMPACT_ATOMS: atom_id res chain seq x y z
N MET A 1 10.05 -15.03 10.03
CA MET A 1 10.13 -14.68 8.58
C MET A 1 11.59 -14.52 8.20
N THR A 2 12.02 -15.13 7.10
CA THR A 2 13.38 -14.96 6.57
C THR A 2 13.30 -14.28 5.20
N PHE A 3 14.02 -13.18 5.02
CA PHE A 3 14.07 -12.46 3.74
C PHE A 3 15.36 -11.65 3.59
N ARG A 4 15.82 -11.52 2.35
CA ARG A 4 16.88 -10.59 1.98
C ARG A 4 16.27 -9.22 1.74
N SER A 5 16.65 -8.24 2.55
CA SER A 5 16.15 -6.88 2.35
C SER A 5 16.79 -6.27 1.10
N LYS A 6 16.01 -5.48 0.36
CA LYS A 6 16.51 -4.68 -0.76
C LYS A 6 17.25 -3.43 -0.28
N TYR A 7 16.88 -2.88 0.87
CA TYR A 7 17.32 -1.57 1.34
C TYR A 7 18.28 -1.63 2.52
N ILE A 8 18.27 -2.74 3.26
CA ILE A 8 19.22 -3.02 4.33
C ILE A 8 20.17 -4.09 3.78
N PRO A 9 21.49 -3.88 3.76
CA PRO A 9 22.44 -4.85 3.21
C PRO A 9 22.69 -6.01 4.18
N ALA A 10 21.60 -6.65 4.64
CA ALA A 10 21.61 -7.78 5.54
C ALA A 10 20.52 -8.78 5.13
N GLU A 11 20.78 -10.05 5.40
CA GLU A 11 19.75 -11.07 5.41
C GLU A 11 19.09 -11.09 6.78
N ILE A 12 17.78 -10.89 6.81
CA ILE A 12 17.00 -10.97 8.04
C ILE A 12 16.54 -12.41 8.17
N THR A 13 17.10 -13.13 9.13
CA THR A 13 16.78 -14.53 9.42
C THR A 13 15.88 -14.63 10.64
N GLU A 14 14.89 -15.53 10.59
CA GLU A 14 14.06 -15.91 11.75
C GLU A 14 13.39 -14.73 12.49
N MET A 15 13.06 -13.64 11.78
CA MET A 15 12.39 -12.49 12.40
C MET A 15 11.04 -12.89 12.99
N THR A 16 10.82 -12.52 14.25
CA THR A 16 9.57 -12.71 14.98
C THR A 16 8.92 -11.36 15.30
N MET A 17 7.62 -11.39 15.56
CA MET A 17 6.87 -10.25 16.07
C MET A 17 5.83 -10.78 17.05
N GLN A 18 5.91 -10.35 18.31
CA GLN A 18 4.96 -10.71 19.35
C GLN A 18 4.65 -9.47 20.22
N PRO A 19 3.39 -9.28 20.64
CA PRO A 19 2.22 -10.07 20.25
C PRO A 19 1.82 -9.78 18.79
N PHE A 20 1.09 -10.72 18.17
CA PHE A 20 0.44 -10.43 16.90
C PHE A 20 -0.74 -9.47 17.09
N PRO A 21 -1.07 -8.67 16.06
CA PRO A 21 -2.32 -7.92 16.05
C PRO A 21 -3.52 -8.83 16.30
N ALA A 22 -4.43 -8.42 17.18
CA ALA A 22 -5.65 -9.18 17.48
C ALA A 22 -6.62 -9.29 16.28
N ARG A 23 -6.44 -8.45 15.27
CA ARG A 23 -7.20 -8.44 14.02
C ARG A 23 -6.34 -7.88 12.89
N ARG A 24 -6.78 -8.09 11.65
CA ARG A 24 -6.16 -7.48 10.48
C ARG A 24 -6.12 -5.95 10.63
N ILE A 25 -4.94 -5.37 10.43
CA ILE A 25 -4.72 -3.92 10.41
C ILE A 25 -4.83 -3.46 8.96
N PRO A 26 -5.78 -2.58 8.60
CA PRO A 26 -5.86 -2.05 7.25
C PRO A 26 -4.68 -1.11 6.97
N ILE A 27 -4.01 -1.31 5.84
CA ILE A 27 -2.86 -0.50 5.41
C ILE A 27 -3.30 0.49 4.34
N TRP A 28 -3.30 1.78 4.70
CA TRP A 28 -3.71 2.87 3.82
C TRP A 28 -2.52 3.66 3.30
N PHE A 29 -2.56 4.05 2.03
CA PHE A 29 -1.51 4.82 1.38
C PHE A 29 -1.93 6.28 1.19
N GLY A 30 -1.10 7.23 1.63
CA GLY A 30 -1.34 8.68 1.52
C GLY A 30 -0.52 9.37 0.41
N ALA A 31 -0.15 8.65 -0.64
CA ALA A 31 0.74 9.15 -1.69
C ALA A 31 -0.05 9.59 -2.94
N ARG A 32 0.59 10.38 -3.80
CA ARG A 32 -0.03 11.01 -4.99
C ARG A 32 0.66 10.68 -6.32
N SER A 33 1.60 9.73 -6.34
CA SER A 33 2.26 9.31 -7.58
C SER A 33 1.55 8.09 -8.19
N GLU A 34 1.62 7.97 -9.51
CA GLU A 34 1.08 6.82 -10.24
C GLU A 34 1.61 5.48 -9.71
N VAL A 35 2.91 5.40 -9.45
CA VAL A 35 3.55 4.22 -8.84
C VAL A 35 2.94 3.90 -7.47
N ALA A 36 2.64 4.93 -6.66
CA ALA A 36 2.01 4.70 -5.37
C ALA A 36 0.56 4.22 -5.48
N TYR A 37 -0.19 4.66 -6.49
CA TYR A 37 -1.52 4.12 -6.76
C TYR A 37 -1.45 2.65 -7.16
N GLN A 38 -0.49 2.25 -7.99
CA GLN A 38 -0.24 0.85 -8.32
C GLN A 38 0.07 0.01 -7.07
N HIS A 39 0.90 0.53 -6.16
CA HIS A 39 1.16 -0.13 -4.88
C HIS A 39 -0.09 -0.23 -4.01
N THR A 40 -0.88 0.85 -3.94
CA THR A 40 -2.13 0.88 -3.17
C THR A 40 -3.09 -0.21 -3.65
N VAL A 41 -3.24 -0.36 -4.96
CA VAL A 41 -4.09 -1.40 -5.56
C VAL A 41 -3.51 -2.81 -5.33
N ARG A 42 -2.19 -2.97 -5.40
CA ARG A 42 -1.55 -4.29 -5.30
C ARG A 42 -1.48 -4.85 -3.89
N ILE A 43 -1.21 -4.00 -2.88
CA ILE A 43 -0.90 -4.46 -1.51
C ILE A 43 -1.62 -3.67 -0.41
N GLY A 44 -2.34 -2.60 -0.75
CA GLY A 44 -3.04 -1.75 0.20
C GLY A 44 -4.50 -2.13 0.38
N ASP A 45 -5.08 -1.54 1.42
CA ASP A 45 -6.51 -1.66 1.76
C ASP A 45 -7.30 -0.40 1.41
N GLY A 46 -6.61 0.67 1.04
CA GLY A 46 -7.22 1.93 0.73
C GLY A 46 -6.21 3.01 0.38
N TRP A 47 -6.72 4.07 -0.22
CA TRP A 47 -5.99 5.28 -0.52
C TRP A 47 -6.58 6.45 0.26
N HIS A 48 -5.73 7.31 0.80
CA HIS A 48 -6.12 8.50 1.54
C HIS A 48 -5.74 9.76 0.77
N GLY A 49 -6.71 10.31 0.02
CA GLY A 49 -6.59 11.56 -0.73
C GLY A 49 -6.72 12.81 0.13
N SER A 50 -5.83 12.99 1.11
CA SER A 50 -5.82 14.21 1.94
C SER A 50 -5.77 15.47 1.07
N GLN A 51 -6.46 16.53 1.49
CA GLN A 51 -6.39 17.87 0.87
C GLN A 51 -6.71 17.89 -0.63
N GLN A 52 -7.64 17.04 -1.08
CA GLN A 52 -8.15 17.07 -2.45
C GLN A 52 -9.64 17.34 -2.44
N THR A 53 -10.12 18.11 -3.41
CA THR A 53 -11.56 18.20 -3.68
C THR A 53 -12.07 16.88 -4.28
N PRO A 54 -13.38 16.63 -4.26
CA PRO A 54 -13.96 15.45 -4.92
C PRO A 54 -13.57 15.35 -6.41
N GLU A 55 -13.51 16.47 -7.12
CA GLU A 55 -13.15 16.55 -8.54
C GLU A 55 -11.68 16.18 -8.77
N GLU A 56 -10.79 16.55 -7.85
CA GLU A 56 -9.38 16.19 -7.89
C GLU A 56 -9.14 14.71 -7.54
N ALA A 57 -9.98 14.14 -6.68
CA ALA A 57 -9.88 12.74 -6.25
C ALA A 57 -10.50 11.75 -7.25
N ALA A 58 -11.57 12.15 -7.95
CA ALA A 58 -12.29 11.31 -8.91
C ALA A 58 -11.39 10.62 -9.96
N PRO A 59 -10.49 11.31 -10.67
CA PRO A 59 -9.63 10.66 -11.67
C PRO A 59 -8.64 9.66 -11.05
N VAL A 60 -8.22 9.87 -9.79
CA VAL A 60 -7.35 8.93 -9.06
C VAL A 60 -8.10 7.64 -8.74
N ILE A 61 -9.34 7.75 -8.24
CA ILE A 61 -10.19 6.60 -7.91
C ILE A 61 -10.51 5.80 -9.17
N GLU A 62 -10.84 6.48 -10.28
CA GLU A 62 -11.09 5.82 -11.56
C GLU A 62 -9.83 5.12 -12.09
N GLY A 63 -8.68 5.78 -12.03
CA GLY A 63 -7.39 5.18 -12.41
C GLY A 63 -7.06 3.94 -11.59
N ALA A 64 -7.20 4.03 -10.26
CA ALA A 64 -7.00 2.90 -9.36
C ALA A 64 -7.96 1.73 -9.65
N GLY A 65 -9.23 2.02 -9.95
CA GLY A 65 -10.21 1.02 -10.36
C GLY A 65 -9.82 0.30 -11.66
N ARG A 66 -9.28 1.04 -12.65
CA ARG A 66 -8.76 0.46 -13.89
C ARG A 66 -7.53 -0.42 -13.68
N ILE A 67 -6.62 -0.03 -12.78
CA ILE A 67 -5.46 -0.87 -12.41
C ILE A 67 -5.94 -2.15 -11.72
N ALA A 68 -6.89 -2.02 -10.79
CA ALA A 68 -7.44 -3.15 -10.04
C ALA A 68 -8.14 -4.17 -10.95
N ALA A 69 -8.81 -3.73 -12.01
CA ALA A 69 -9.46 -4.60 -12.99
C ALA A 69 -8.48 -5.39 -13.88
N ARG A 70 -7.18 -5.08 -13.85
CA ARG A 70 -6.15 -5.69 -14.70
C ARG A 70 -5.25 -6.70 -13.99
N ILE A 71 -5.37 -6.82 -12.66
CA ILE A 71 -4.61 -7.76 -11.83
C ILE A 71 -5.50 -8.91 -11.35
#